data_AF-A0A936DI36-F1
#
_entry.id   AF-A0A936DI36-F1
#
_cell.length_a   1.000
_cell.length_b   1.000
_cell.length_c   1.000
_cell.angle_alpha   90.00
_cell.angle_beta   90.00
_cell.angle_gamma   90.00
#
_symmetry.space_group_name_H-M   'P 1'
#
loop_
_entity.id
_entity.type
_entity.pdbx_description
1 polymer ?
#
loop_
_entity_poly.entity_id
_entity_poly.type
_entity_poly.pdbx_seq_one_letter_code
_entity_poly.pdbx_strand_id
1 'polypeptide(L)' 'MEINEKQFIAGFNSGYLLTKYELDLLNSILKNINHVNSYISGMTYGQKEYKLDFDSEKLKDLKQLRITNRDERSL' A
#
# COMPACT_ATOMS: atom_id res chain seq x y z
N MET A 1 -6.27 11.47 21.61
CA MET A 1 -5.78 12.41 20.57
C MET A 1 -6.91 12.54 19.57
N GLU A 2 -7.44 13.75 19.37
CA GLU A 2 -8.55 13.98 18.43
C GLU A 2 -8.06 13.75 17.00
N ILE A 3 -8.79 12.96 16.20
CA ILE A 3 -8.40 12.67 14.82
C ILE A 3 -8.84 13.84 13.94
N ASN A 4 -7.88 14.54 13.34
CA ASN A 4 -8.17 15.48 12.28
C ASN A 4 -8.33 14.71 10.96
N GLU A 5 -9.58 14.53 10.54
CA GLU A 5 -9.93 13.74 9.35
C GLU A 5 -9.29 14.27 8.07
N LYS A 6 -9.27 15.60 7.87
CA LYS A 6 -8.65 16.21 6.67
C LYS A 6 -7.17 15.89 6.59
N GLN A 7 -6.46 15.97 7.73
CA GLN A 7 -5.05 15.61 7.79
C GLN A 7 -4.85 14.11 7.58
N PHE A 8 -5.71 13.27 8.14
CA PHE A 8 -5.65 11.83 7.93
C PHE A 8 -5.79 11.47 6.45
N ILE A 9 -6.79 12.01 5.75
CA ILE A 9 -7.03 11.74 4.32
C ILE A 9 -5.85 12.23 3.48
N ALA A 10 -5.34 13.44 3.75
CA ALA A 10 -4.18 13.97 3.04
C ALA A 10 -2.95 13.06 3.24
N GLY A 11 -2.72 12.63 4.48
CA GLY A 11 -1.64 11.70 4.81
C GLY A 11 -1.81 10.36 4.11
N PHE A 12 -3.03 9.80 4.11
CA PHE A 12 -3.35 8.54 3.44
C PHE A 12 -2.99 8.59 1.96
N ASN A 13 -3.47 9.61 1.25
CA ASN A 13 -3.18 9.76 -0.18
C ASN A 13 -1.68 9.90 -0.45
N SER A 14 -0.97 10.70 0.36
CA SER A 14 0.48 10.85 0.26
C SER A 14 1.22 9.53 0.52
N GLY A 15 0.84 8.79 1.57
CA GLY A 15 1.44 7.50 1.89
C GLY A 15 1.24 6.47 0.79
N TYR A 16 0.03 6.39 0.23
CA TYR A 16 -0.29 5.49 -0.87
C TYR A 16 0.58 5.79 -2.11
N LEU A 17 0.61 7.06 -2.54
CA LEU A 17 1.39 7.47 -3.72
C LEU A 17 2.89 7.32 -3.52
N LEU A 18 3.42 7.67 -2.35
CA LEU A 18 4.84 7.50 -2.06
C LEU A 18 5.22 6.03 -2.00
N THR A 19 4.36 5.14 -1.51
CA THR A 19 4.64 3.69 -1.55
C THR A 19 4.79 3.18 -2.98
N LYS A 20 3.98 3.71 -3.89
CA LYS A 20 3.98 3.33 -5.30
C LYS A 20 5.22 3.84 -6.05
N TYR A 21 5.66 5.07 -5.80
CA TYR A 21 6.67 5.73 -6.64
C TYR A 21 8.00 5.98 -5.93
N GLU A 22 8.01 6.19 -4.61
CA GLU A 22 9.15 6.71 -3.84
C GLU A 22 9.22 6.05 -2.43
N LEU A 23 9.25 4.71 -2.38
CA LEU A 23 9.13 3.94 -1.13
C LEU A 23 10.24 4.28 -0.12
N ASP A 24 11.46 4.52 -0.57
CA ASP A 24 12.59 4.82 0.30
C ASP A 24 12.44 6.19 0.99
N LEU A 25 11.86 7.16 0.27
CA LEU A 25 11.50 8.46 0.84
C LEU A 25 10.43 8.28 1.93
N LEU A 26 9.38 7.50 1.65
CA LEU A 26 8.35 7.21 2.64
C LEU A 26 8.92 6.53 3.89
N ASN A 27 9.76 5.52 3.71
CA ASN A 27 10.41 4.83 4.82
C ASN A 27 11.29 5.78 5.63
N SER A 28 11.99 6.71 4.97
CA SER A 28 12.79 7.75 5.63
C SER A 28 11.92 8.72 6.43
N ILE A 29 10.76 9.13 5.89
CA ILE A 29 9.79 9.98 6.59
C ILE A 29 9.22 9.27 7.81
N LEU A 30 8.82 8.00 7.69
CA LEU A 30 8.20 7.25 8.79
C LEU A 30 9.22 6.71 9.81
N LYS A 31 10.51 6.77 9.50
CA LYS A 31 11.58 6.31 10.40
C LYS A 31 11.60 7.16 11.67
N ASN A 32 11.52 6.50 12.82
CA ASN A 32 11.55 7.11 14.16
C ASN A 32 10.38 8.07 14.48
N ILE A 33 9.28 8.04 13.71
CA ILE A 33 8.08 8.82 14.03
C ILE A 33 7.04 7.94 14.74
N ASN A 34 6.74 8.27 16.00
CA ASN A 34 5.70 7.60 16.79
C ASN A 34 4.31 8.14 16.47
N HIS A 35 3.69 7.82 15.32
CA HIS A 35 2.28 8.17 14.94
C HIS A 35 1.72 9.44 15.61
N VAL A 36 2.49 10.53 15.52
CA VAL A 36 2.38 11.64 16.49
C VAL A 36 1.17 12.53 16.16
N ASN A 37 0.64 12.42 14.94
CA ASN A 37 -0.50 13.17 14.45
C ASN A 37 -1.28 12.39 13.37
N SER A 38 -2.49 12.86 13.06
CA SER A 38 -3.40 12.23 12.10
C SER A 38 -2.81 12.09 10.70
N TYR A 39 -1.94 13.00 10.26
CA TYR A 39 -1.31 12.93 8.94
C TYR A 39 -0.34 11.75 8.83
N ILE A 40 0.56 11.59 9.81
CA ILE A 40 1.51 10.46 9.83
C ILE A 40 0.79 9.12 9.97
N SER A 41 -0.28 9.08 10.76
CA SER A 41 -1.17 7.90 10.82
C SER A 41 -1.78 7.61 9.45
N GLY A 42 -2.32 8.63 8.77
CA GLY A 42 -2.79 8.52 7.39
C GLY A 42 -1.74 7.92 6.47
N MET A 43 -0.52 8.46 6.45
CA MET A 43 0.56 7.97 5.59
C MET A 43 0.86 6.49 5.82
N THR A 44 0.88 6.05 7.08
CA THR A 44 1.11 4.65 7.42
C THR A 44 0.00 3.74 6.90
N TYR A 45 -1.26 4.20 6.97
CA TYR A 45 -2.40 3.44 6.45
C TYR A 45 -2.40 3.41 4.92
N GLY A 46 -2.11 4.52 4.26
CA GLY A 46 -1.95 4.56 2.81
C GLY A 46 -0.86 3.62 2.30
N GLN A 47 0.26 3.50 3.05
CA GLN A 47 1.31 2.52 2.75
C GLN A 47 0.82 1.07 2.81
N LYS A 48 0.05 0.75 3.85
CA LYS A 48 -0.50 -0.60 4.03
C LYS A 48 -1.50 -0.93 2.93
N GLU A 49 -2.36 0.02 2.57
CA GLU A 49 -3.37 -0.18 1.53
C GLU A 49 -2.74 -0.47 0.17
N TYR A 50 -1.73 0.31 -0.25
CA TYR A 50 -1.05 0.04 -1.51
C TYR A 50 -0.41 -1.36 -1.55
N LYS A 51 0.18 -1.82 -0.44
CA LYS A 51 0.75 -3.17 -0.35
C LYS A 51 -0.32 -4.25 -0.49
N LEU A 52 -1.49 -4.07 0.13
CA LEU A 52 -2.62 -4.99 0.00
C LEU A 52 -3.12 -5.05 -1.45
N ASP A 53 -3.28 -3.90 -2.10
CA ASP A 53 -3.68 -3.82 -3.51
C ASP A 53 -2.67 -4.55 -4.41
N PHE A 54 -1.38 -4.27 -4.23
CA PHE A 54 -0.31 -4.89 -4.99
C PHE A 54 -0.29 -6.42 -4.81
N ASP A 55 -0.39 -6.91 -3.58
CA ASP A 55 -0.40 -8.34 -3.29
C ASP A 55 -1.65 -9.02 -3.86
N SER A 56 -2.80 -8.33 -3.84
CA SER A 56 -4.05 -8.80 -4.44
C SER A 56 -3.94 -8.92 -5.96
N GLU A 57 -3.34 -7.95 -6.64
CA GLU A 57 -3.05 -8.01 -8.07
C GLU A 57 -2.11 -9.16 -8.40
N LYS A 58 -1.01 -9.32 -7.66
CA LYS A 58 -0.08 -10.45 -7.85
C LYS A 58 -0.75 -11.79 -7.65
N LEU A 59 -1.65 -11.91 -6.68
CA LEU A 59 -2.41 -13.14 -6.47
C LEU A 59 -3.34 -13.45 -7.64
N LYS A 60 -3.96 -12.44 -8.26
CA LYS A 60 -4.78 -12.61 -9.46
C LYS A 60 -3.94 -13.09 -10.64
N ASP A 61 -2.78 -12.47 -10.86
CA ASP A 61 -1.84 -12.86 -11.93
C ASP A 61 -1.41 -14.32 -11.78
N LEU A 62 -1.04 -14.73 -10.57
CA LEU A 62 -0.64 -16.11 -10.27
C LEU A 62 -1.79 -17.11 -10.49
N LYS A 63 -3.02 -16.75 -10.13
CA LYS A 63 -4.20 -17.58 -10.39
C LYS A 63 -4.42 -17.75 -11.89
N GLN A 64 -4.26 -16.69 -12.66
CA GLN A 64 -4.40 -16.72 -14.12
C GLN A 64 -3.33 -17.61 -14.76
N LEU A 65 -2.07 -17.44 -14.39
CA LEU A 65 -0.96 -18.29 -14.85
C LEU A 65 -1.18 -19.77 -14.53
N ARG A 66 -1.76 -20.08 -13.37
CA ARG A 66 -2.09 -21.47 -13.00
C ARG A 66 -3.17 -22.08 -13.89
N ILE A 67 -4.15 -21.28 -14.31
CA ILE A 67 -5.21 -21.74 -15.22
C ILE A 67 -4.60 -22.02 -16.60
N THR A 68 -3.89 -21.05 -17.17
CA THR A 68 -3.23 -21.20 -18.48
C THR A 68 -2.30 -22.43 -18.53
N ASN A 69 -1.45 -22.62 -17.52
CA ASN A 69 -0.56 -23.79 -17.45
C ASN A 69 -1.29 -25.14 -17.32
N ARG A 70 -2.52 -25.15 -16.79
CA ARG A 70 -3.32 -26.38 -16.73
C ARG A 70 -3.92 -26.69 -18.09
N ASP A 71 -4.47 -25.67 -18.76
CA ASP A 71 -5.08 -25.79 -20.09
C ASP A 71 -4.06 -26.27 -21.13
N GLU A 72 -2.83 -25.73 -21.09
CA GLU A 72 -1.72 -26.15 -21.98
C GLU A 72 -1.25 -27.59 -21.76
N ARG A 73 -1.40 -28.15 -20.56
CA ARG A 73 -1.02 -29.55 -20.24
C ARG A 73 -2.11 -30.57 -20.55
N SER A 74 -3.32 -30.11 -20.84
CA SER A 74 -4.46 -30.94 -21.21
C SER A 74 -4.68 -31.08 -22.72
N LEU A 75 -3.83 -30.44 -23.54
CA LEU A 75 -3.73 -30.59 -24.99
C LEU A 75 -2.54 -31.48 -25.35
#